data_AF-A0A399YGV5-F1
#
_entry.id   AF-A0A399YGV5-F1
#
_cell.length_a   1.000
_cell.length_b   1.000
_cell.length_c   1.000
_cell.angle_alpha   90.00
_cell.angle_beta   90.00
_cell.angle_gamma   90.00
#
_symmetry.space_group_name_H-M   'P 1'
#
loop_
_entity.id
_entity.type
_entity.pdbx_description
1 polymer ?
#
loop_
_entity_poly.entity_id
_entity_poly.type
_entity_poly.pdbx_seq_one_letter_code
_entity_poly.pdbx_strand_id
1 'polypeptide(L)' 'RVLQLRFGLKDGKSHTLEEVGKKFGVTRERIRQIEAKALRKLRHPSRSRKLRDYLE' A
#
# COMPACT_ATOMS: atom_id res chain seq x y z
N ARG A 1 -0.60 -6.25 3.30
CA ARG A 1 -2.07 -6.32 3.45
C ARG A 1 -2.77 -5.00 3.08
N VAL A 2 -2.52 -3.86 3.74
CA VAL A 2 -3.10 -2.55 3.33
C VAL A 2 -2.77 -2.19 1.86
N LEU A 3 -1.49 -2.20 1.48
CA LEU A 3 -1.10 -1.93 0.08
C LEU A 3 -1.69 -2.93 -0.92
N GLN A 4 -1.77 -4.21 -0.55
CA GLN A 4 -2.33 -5.25 -1.42
C GLN A 4 -3.82 -4.99 -1.71
N LEU A 5 -4.59 -4.59 -0.71
CA LEU A 5 -5.99 -4.20 -0.89
C LEU A 5 -6.14 -2.86 -1.62
N ARG A 6 -5.32 -1.87 -1.29
CA ARG A 6 -5.41 -0.52 -1.89
C ARG A 6 -5.16 -0.58 -3.40
N PHE A 7 -4.14 -1.34 -3.80
CA PHE A 7 -3.68 -1.43 -5.19
C PHE A 7 -4.14 -2.71 -5.91
N GLY A 8 -5.02 -3.52 -5.31
CA GLY A 8 -5.55 -4.73 -5.94
C GLY A 8 -4.49 -5.78 -6.28
N LEU A 9 -3.39 -5.84 -5.54
CA LEU A 9 -2.24 -6.71 -5.85
C LEU A 9 -2.51 -8.21 -5.64
N LYS A 10 -3.70 -8.58 -5.15
CA LYS A 10 -4.07 -9.98 -4.90
C LYS A 10 -5.31 -10.42 -5.68
N ASP A 11 -6.32 -9.56 -5.75
CA ASP A 11 -7.64 -9.83 -6.34
C ASP A 11 -7.96 -8.95 -7.55
N GLY A 12 -7.01 -8.09 -7.99
CA GLY A 12 -7.17 -7.18 -9.11
C GLY A 12 -8.08 -5.99 -8.84
N LYS A 13 -8.66 -5.87 -7.64
CA LYS A 13 -9.61 -4.80 -7.30
C LYS A 13 -8.96 -3.81 -6.34
N SER A 14 -8.84 -2.57 -6.79
CA SER A 14 -8.38 -1.49 -5.92
C SER A 14 -9.52 -1.03 -5.01
N HIS A 15 -9.21 -0.83 -3.74
CA HIS A 15 -10.16 -0.35 -2.74
C HIS A 15 -9.78 1.03 -2.24
N THR A 16 -10.72 1.91 -1.99
CA THR A 16 -10.43 3.27 -1.46
C THR A 16 -9.87 3.22 -0.03
N LEU A 17 -9.22 4.31 0.43
CA LEU A 17 -8.75 4.41 1.80
C LEU A 17 -9.87 4.22 2.83
N GLU A 18 -11.08 4.64 2.48
CA GLU A 18 -12.27 4.54 3.33
C GLU A 18 -12.78 3.10 3.41
N GLU A 19 -12.86 2.40 2.28
CA GLU A 19 -13.23 0.98 2.24
C GLU A 19 -12.22 0.10 2.99
N VAL A 20 -10.93 0.38 2.80
CA VAL A 20 -9.87 -0.30 3.55
C VAL A 20 -10.01 0.03 5.04
N GLY A 21 -10.27 1.29 5.40
CA GLY A 21 -10.51 1.69 6.79
C GLY A 21 -11.64 0.90 7.44
N LYS A 22 -12.81 0.84 6.77
CA LYS A 22 -13.97 0.06 7.20
C LYS A 22 -13.63 -1.42 7.40
N LYS A 23 -12.90 -2.04 6.46
CA LYS A 23 -12.52 -3.46 6.54
C LYS A 23 -11.55 -3.77 7.70
N PHE A 24 -10.70 -2.82 8.08
CA PHE A 24 -9.75 -2.97 9.17
C PHE A 24 -10.23 -2.36 10.50
N GLY A 25 -11.45 -1.80 10.56
CA GLY A 25 -11.98 -1.17 11.77
C GLY A 25 -11.19 0.08 12.21
N VAL A 26 -10.61 0.81 11.25
CA VAL A 26 -9.78 2.01 11.53
C VAL A 26 -10.21 3.18 10.66
N THR A 27 -9.80 4.38 11.06
CA THR A 27 -10.13 5.60 10.31
C THR A 27 -9.40 5.65 8.96
N ARG A 28 -9.99 6.40 8.01
CA ARG A 28 -9.37 6.70 6.71
C ARG A 28 -7.96 7.28 6.86
N GLU A 29 -7.78 8.20 7.79
CA GLU A 29 -6.48 8.85 8.04
C GLU A 29 -5.44 7.85 8.56
N ARG A 30 -5.86 6.88 9.39
CA ARG A 30 -4.95 5.82 9.83
C ARG A 30 -4.46 4.97 8.66
N ILE A 31 -5.32 4.64 7.70
CA ILE A 31 -4.91 3.92 6.48
C ILE A 31 -3.92 4.77 5.67
N ARG A 32 -4.18 6.07 5.50
CA ARG A 32 -3.28 7.00 4.79
C ARG A 32 -1.87 7.02 5.41
N GLN A 33 -1.78 7.08 6.74
CA GLN A 33 -0.50 7.04 7.45
C GLN A 33 0.25 5.72 7.25
N ILE A 34 -0.47 4.59 7.31
CA ILE A 34 0.12 3.27 7.09
C ILE A 34 0.65 3.15 5.66
N GLU A 35 -0.11 3.64 4.67
CA GLU A 35 0.29 3.68 3.28
C GLU A 35 1.56 4.51 3.08
N ALA A 36 1.60 5.75 3.57
CA ALA A 36 2.77 6.61 3.48
C ALA A 36 4.00 5.96 4.14
N LYS A 37 3.84 5.36 5.32
CA LYS A 37 4.92 4.64 6.02
C LYS A 37 5.41 3.43 5.21
N ALA A 38 4.51 2.69 4.57
CA ALA A 38 4.85 1.52 3.77
C ALA A 38 5.58 1.92 2.47
N LEU A 39 5.08 2.92 1.75
CA LEU A 39 5.73 3.47 0.54
C LEU A 39 7.13 4.00 0.86
N ARG A 40 7.30 4.72 1.98
CA ARG A 40 8.62 5.17 2.44
C ARG A 40 9.59 4.00 2.65
N LYS A 41 9.12 2.90 3.25
CA LYS A 41 9.96 1.69 3.43
C LYS A 41 10.33 1.05 2.08
N LEU A 42 9.42 1.04 1.12
CA LEU A 42 9.67 0.45 -0.21
C LEU A 42 10.66 1.28 -1.04
N ARG A 43 10.69 2.59 -0.86
CA ARG A 43 11.67 3.48 -1.53
C ARG A 43 13.11 3.26 -1.06
N HIS A 44 13.33 2.66 0.10
CA HIS A 44 14.67 2.44 0.65
C HIS A 44 15.51 1.56 -0.29
N PRO A 45 16.78 1.91 -0.62
CA PRO A 45 17.60 1.19 -1.60
C PRO A 45 17.71 -0.32 -1.39
N SER A 46 17.79 -0.76 -0.13
CA SER A 46 17.86 -2.19 0.20
C SER A 46 16.60 -2.98 -0.19
N ARG A 47 15.45 -2.32 -0.34
CA ARG A 47 14.17 -2.95 -0.70
C ARG A 47 13.75 -2.64 -2.13
N SER A 48 14.09 -1.45 -2.65
CA SER A 48 13.76 -1.05 -4.01
C SER A 48 14.62 -1.73 -5.07
N ARG A 49 15.80 -2.28 -4.74
CA ARG A 49 16.69 -2.93 -5.72
C ARG A 49 15.98 -3.98 -6.58
N LYS A 50 15.12 -4.83 -5.99
CA LYS A 50 14.37 -5.86 -6.74
C LYS A 50 13.22 -5.31 -7.59
N LEU A 51 12.84 -4.06 -7.37
CA LEU A 51 11.72 -3.39 -8.05
C LEU A 51 12.21 -2.37 -9.08
N ARG A 52 13.52 -2.08 -9.13
CA ARG A 52 14.10 -1.10 -10.07
C ARG A 52 13.96 -1.54 -11.51
N ASP A 53 14.17 -2.82 -11.78
CA ASP A 53 14.13 -3.41 -13.13
C ASP A 53 12.71 -3.39 -13.75
N TYR A 54 11.68 -3.08 -12.96
CA TYR A 54 10.29 -2.93 -13.43
C TYR A 54 9.93 -1.46 -13.74
N LEU A 55 10.87 -0.53 -13.59
CA LEU A 55 10.69 0.90 -13.87
C LEU A 55 11.36 1.35 -15.19
N GLU A 56 12.05 0.43 -15.88
CA GLU A 56 12.52 0.59 -17.26
C GLU A 56 11.43 0.14 -18.25
#